data_AF-A0A553L318-F1
#
_entry.id   AF-A0A553L318-F1
#
_cell.length_a   1.000
_cell.length_b   1.000
_cell.length_c   1.000
_cell.angle_alpha   90.00
_cell.angle_beta   90.00
_cell.angle_gamma   90.00
#
_symmetry.space_group_name_H-M   'P 1'
#
loop_
_entity.id
_entity.type
_entity.pdbx_description
1 polymer ?
#
loop_
_entity_poly.entity_id
_entity_poly.type
_entity_poly.pdbx_seq_one_letter_code
_entity_poly.pdbx_strand_id
1 'polypeptide(L)'
;MKIVFSAVFFSVFVNATTVSAKESYRHFPSVPSPDLATALCNLQSYNDKLTNILSKETLDAVDMAKVHELTYTLEDAVAQIQKDLIVVAENLESVHKASERIDQQAIDSHGSQYIAQTKLLTDAVKCD
;
A
#
# COMPACT_ATOMS: atom_id res chain seq x y z
N MET A 1 -41.18 -18.68 70.35
CA MET A 1 -41.15 -18.74 68.87
C MET A 1 -41.41 -17.35 68.30
N LYS A 2 -40.36 -16.65 67.86
CA LYS A 2 -40.40 -15.49 66.94
C LYS A 2 -39.04 -15.47 66.21
N ILE A 3 -39.06 -15.82 64.94
CA ILE A 3 -37.92 -15.78 64.02
C ILE A 3 -37.96 -14.40 63.35
N VAL A 4 -36.87 -13.64 63.34
CA VAL A 4 -36.69 -12.56 62.35
C VAL A 4 -35.25 -12.58 61.83
N PHE A 5 -35.20 -12.47 60.50
CA PHE A 5 -34.15 -12.86 59.58
C PHE A 5 -32.89 -11.99 59.61
N SER A 6 -31.73 -12.64 59.54
CA SER A 6 -30.46 -12.03 59.17
C SER A 6 -30.39 -11.96 57.63
N ALA A 7 -30.38 -10.77 57.06
CA ALA A 7 -30.21 -10.57 55.62
C ALA A 7 -28.72 -10.42 55.29
N VAL A 8 -28.08 -11.51 54.83
CA VAL A 8 -26.76 -11.44 54.20
C VAL A 8 -26.98 -11.27 52.70
N PHE A 9 -26.73 -10.07 52.19
CA PHE A 9 -26.70 -9.80 50.75
C PHE A 9 -25.39 -10.36 50.18
N PHE A 10 -25.48 -11.47 49.44
CA PHE A 10 -24.35 -12.01 48.68
C PHE A 10 -24.39 -11.43 47.27
N SER A 11 -23.63 -10.35 47.04
CA SER A 11 -23.47 -9.77 45.70
C SER A 11 -22.61 -10.69 44.84
N VAL A 12 -23.23 -11.36 43.87
CA VAL A 12 -22.53 -12.10 42.81
C VAL A 12 -22.00 -11.10 41.79
N PHE A 13 -20.70 -10.84 41.82
CA PHE A 13 -20.00 -10.14 40.74
C PHE A 13 -19.83 -11.09 39.55
N VAL A 14 -20.63 -10.89 38.50
CA VAL A 14 -20.44 -11.57 37.22
C VAL A 14 -19.31 -10.86 36.48
N ASN A 15 -18.12 -11.46 36.47
CA ASN A 15 -17.04 -11.02 35.60
C ASN A 15 -17.40 -11.37 34.15
N ALA A 16 -17.83 -10.37 33.39
CA ALA A 16 -17.96 -10.48 31.94
C ALA A 16 -16.55 -10.54 31.33
N THR A 17 -16.08 -11.75 31.03
CA THR A 17 -14.87 -11.92 30.22
C THR A 17 -15.19 -11.48 28.79
N THR A 18 -14.70 -10.32 28.39
CA THR A 18 -14.74 -9.88 27.00
C THR A 18 -13.78 -10.75 26.18
N VAL A 19 -14.32 -11.73 25.46
CA VAL A 19 -13.57 -12.44 24.42
C VAL A 19 -13.33 -11.45 23.29
N SER A 20 -12.15 -10.81 23.28
CA SER A 20 -11.63 -10.14 22.11
C SER A 20 -11.14 -11.23 21.16
N ALA A 21 -12.00 -11.65 20.23
CA ALA A 21 -11.57 -12.44 19.09
C ALA A 21 -10.61 -11.55 18.30
N LYS A 22 -9.30 -11.78 18.47
CA LYS A 22 -8.26 -11.18 17.64
C LYS A 22 -8.48 -11.74 16.24
N GLU A 23 -9.27 -11.03 15.45
CA GLU A 23 -9.58 -11.36 14.08
C GLU A 23 -8.25 -11.43 13.32
N SER A 24 -7.77 -12.65 13.09
CA SER A 24 -6.59 -12.89 12.27
C SER A 24 -7.01 -12.58 10.84
N TYR A 25 -6.99 -11.31 10.47
CA TYR A 25 -7.23 -10.87 9.11
C TYR A 25 -6.19 -11.57 8.23
N ARG A 26 -6.61 -12.57 7.45
CA ARG A 26 -5.72 -13.26 6.53
C ARG A 26 -5.46 -12.28 5.40
N HIS A 27 -4.27 -11.68 5.39
CA HIS A 27 -3.82 -10.87 4.26
C HIS A 27 -3.88 -11.73 2.99
N PHE A 28 -4.42 -11.16 1.91
CA PHE A 28 -4.34 -11.80 0.60
C PHE A 28 -2.91 -11.67 0.06
N PRO A 29 -2.42 -12.65 -0.71
CA PRO A 29 -1.13 -12.53 -1.37
C PRO A 29 -1.18 -11.39 -2.40
N SER A 30 -0.22 -10.47 -2.32
CA SER A 30 0.04 -9.47 -3.36
C SER A 30 0.90 -10.07 -4.48
N VAL A 31 0.83 -9.47 -5.67
CA VAL A 31 1.88 -9.66 -6.69
C VAL A 31 3.03 -8.71 -6.35
N PRO A 32 4.26 -9.23 -6.17
CA PRO A 32 5.41 -8.40 -5.82
C PRO A 32 5.73 -7.35 -6.90
N SER A 33 6.22 -6.19 -6.44
CA SER A 33 6.75 -5.12 -7.28
C SER A 33 8.24 -4.92 -6.96
N PRO A 34 9.16 -5.70 -7.56
CA PRO A 34 10.59 -5.65 -7.22
C PRO A 34 11.34 -4.42 -7.76
N ASP A 35 10.77 -3.76 -8.78
CA ASP A 35 11.35 -2.59 -9.44
C ASP A 35 10.26 -1.66 -9.99
N LEU A 36 10.65 -0.45 -10.42
CA LEU A 36 9.76 0.58 -10.92
C LEU A 36 8.91 0.12 -12.11
N ALA A 37 9.51 -0.59 -13.07
CA ALA A 37 8.81 -1.04 -14.26
C ALA A 37 7.71 -2.04 -13.90
N THR A 38 8.02 -3.01 -13.05
CA THR A 38 7.07 -4.01 -12.56
C THR A 38 5.98 -3.35 -11.70
N ALA A 39 6.34 -2.39 -10.87
CA ALA A 39 5.39 -1.63 -10.06
C ALA A 39 4.38 -0.86 -10.94
N LEU A 40 4.85 -0.18 -11.99
CA LEU A 40 4.00 0.52 -12.94
C LEU A 40 3.10 -0.44 -13.72
N CYS A 41 3.61 -1.62 -14.08
CA CYS A 41 2.80 -2.65 -14.73
C CYS A 41 1.74 -3.28 -13.82
N ASN A 42 2.07 -3.49 -12.55
CA ASN A 42 1.12 -3.90 -11.54
C ASN A 42 0.05 -2.82 -11.34
N LEU A 43 0.42 -1.53 -11.24
CA LEU A 43 -0.54 -0.44 -11.21
C LEU A 43 -1.46 -0.45 -12.42
N GLN A 44 -0.93 -0.48 -13.64
CA GLN A 44 -1.74 -0.47 -14.86
C GLN A 44 -2.73 -1.63 -14.87
N SER A 45 -2.24 -2.87 -14.69
CA SER A 45 -3.07 -4.08 -14.77
C SER A 45 -4.12 -4.16 -13.67
N TYR A 46 -3.82 -3.70 -12.46
CA TYR A 46 -4.74 -3.77 -11.32
C TYR A 46 -5.67 -2.56 -11.25
N ASN A 47 -5.26 -1.40 -11.76
CA ASN A 47 -6.16 -0.25 -11.94
C ASN A 47 -7.24 -0.56 -12.98
N ASP A 48 -6.93 -1.30 -14.05
CA ASP A 48 -7.96 -1.74 -15.01
C ASP A 48 -9.01 -2.63 -14.32
N LYS A 49 -8.57 -3.58 -13.48
CA LYS A 49 -9.47 -4.44 -12.70
C LYS A 49 -10.31 -3.64 -11.72
N LEU A 50 -9.69 -2.69 -11.01
CA LEU A 50 -10.40 -1.81 -10.08
C LEU A 50 -11.42 -0.94 -10.81
N THR A 51 -11.04 -0.36 -11.95
CA THR A 51 -11.91 0.46 -12.81
C THR A 51 -13.14 -0.32 -13.27
N ASN A 52 -12.97 -1.59 -13.64
CA ASN A 52 -14.09 -2.46 -14.01
C ASN A 52 -15.08 -2.64 -12.85
N ILE A 53 -14.60 -2.80 -11.61
CA ILE A 53 -15.48 -2.89 -10.42
C ILE A 53 -16.18 -1.54 -10.19
N LEU A 54 -15.44 -0.44 -10.25
CA LEU A 54 -15.97 0.92 -10.04
C LEU A 54 -16.96 1.37 -11.12
N SER A 55 -17.01 0.68 -12.26
CA SER A 55 -17.97 0.97 -13.33
C SER A 55 -19.40 0.51 -13.01
N LYS A 56 -19.60 -0.28 -11.95
CA LYS A 56 -20.90 -0.77 -11.50
C LYS A 56 -21.69 0.34 -10.81
N GLU A 57 -23.01 0.36 -11.02
CA GLU A 57 -23.92 1.30 -10.36
C GLU A 57 -23.97 1.08 -8.84
N THR A 58 -23.92 -0.18 -8.41
CA THR A 58 -23.87 -0.58 -7.00
C THR A 58 -22.81 -1.66 -6.80
N LEU A 59 -22.19 -1.66 -5.63
CA LEU A 59 -21.18 -2.64 -5.23
C LEU A 59 -21.79 -3.56 -4.17
N ASP A 60 -21.70 -4.86 -4.40
CA ASP A 60 -22.10 -5.86 -3.42
C ASP A 60 -20.93 -6.27 -2.50
N ALA A 61 -21.18 -7.21 -1.58
CA ALA A 61 -20.17 -7.69 -0.65
C ALA A 61 -18.99 -8.40 -1.37
N VAL A 62 -19.24 -9.02 -2.52
CA VAL A 62 -18.20 -9.71 -3.31
C VAL A 62 -17.30 -8.67 -3.98
N ASP A 63 -17.88 -7.59 -4.49
CA ASP A 63 -17.14 -6.46 -5.05
C ASP A 63 -16.23 -5.81 -4.02
N MET A 64 -16.75 -5.57 -2.81
CA MET A 64 -15.96 -5.01 -1.71
C MET A 64 -14.79 -5.92 -1.34
N ALA A 65 -15.03 -7.24 -1.24
CA ALA A 65 -13.96 -8.20 -0.99
C ALA A 65 -12.93 -8.24 -2.14
N LYS A 66 -13.38 -8.07 -3.39
CA LYS A 66 -12.48 -8.04 -4.53
C LYS A 66 -11.62 -6.78 -4.55
N VAL A 67 -12.19 -5.62 -4.24
CA VAL A 67 -11.42 -4.38 -4.06
C VAL A 67 -10.36 -4.58 -2.99
N HIS A 68 -10.73 -5.14 -1.82
CA HIS A 68 -9.80 -5.43 -0.74
C HIS A 68 -8.65 -6.37 -1.17
N GLU A 69 -8.93 -7.38 -1.98
CA GLU A 69 -7.89 -8.27 -2.52
C GLU A 69 -6.96 -7.54 -3.50
N LEU A 70 -7.52 -6.76 -4.45
CA LEU A 70 -6.74 -6.03 -5.45
C LEU A 70 -5.82 -4.99 -4.79
N THR A 71 -6.26 -4.36 -3.70
CA THR A 71 -5.52 -3.30 -3.04
C THR A 71 -4.19 -3.78 -2.46
N TYR A 72 -4.02 -5.05 -2.10
CA TYR A 72 -2.70 -5.54 -1.66
C TYR A 72 -1.62 -5.44 -2.74
N THR A 73 -1.95 -5.73 -4.00
CA THR A 73 -0.99 -5.57 -5.10
C THR A 73 -0.76 -4.10 -5.43
N LEU A 74 -1.81 -3.28 -5.38
CA LEU A 74 -1.70 -1.84 -5.59
C LEU A 74 -0.85 -1.16 -4.49
N GLU A 75 -1.00 -1.58 -3.23
CA GLU A 75 -0.19 -1.12 -2.09
C GLU A 75 1.29 -1.42 -2.30
N ASP A 76 1.63 -2.67 -2.66
CA ASP A 76 3.01 -3.06 -2.96
C ASP A 76 3.59 -2.25 -4.12
N ALA A 77 2.82 -2.02 -5.18
CA ALA A 77 3.24 -1.23 -6.33
C ALA A 77 3.47 0.25 -5.95
N VAL A 78 2.54 0.87 -5.21
CA VAL A 78 2.70 2.24 -4.73
C VAL A 78 3.91 2.37 -3.82
N ALA A 79 4.13 1.41 -2.91
CA ALA A 79 5.28 1.42 -2.01
C ALA A 79 6.61 1.34 -2.78
N GLN A 80 6.68 0.50 -3.80
CA GLN A 80 7.87 0.41 -4.65
C GLN A 80 8.10 1.72 -5.44
N ILE A 81 7.05 2.32 -6.02
CA ILE A 81 7.17 3.61 -6.73
C ILE A 81 7.65 4.72 -5.79
N GLN A 82 7.13 4.78 -4.55
CA GLN A 82 7.60 5.73 -3.55
C GLN A 82 9.10 5.58 -3.27
N LYS A 83 9.57 4.34 -3.11
CA LYS A 83 10.99 4.04 -2.94
C LYS A 83 11.82 4.48 -4.14
N ASP A 84 11.35 4.22 -5.35
CA ASP A 84 12.06 4.59 -6.57
C ASP A 84 12.09 6.10 -6.82
N LEU A 85 11.03 6.83 -6.42
CA LEU A 85 10.99 8.29 -6.49
C LEU A 85 12.04 8.97 -5.58
N ILE A 86 12.43 8.33 -4.47
CA ILE A 86 13.55 8.81 -3.64
C ILE A 86 14.84 8.79 -4.48
N VAL A 87 15.12 7.68 -5.17
CA VAL A 87 16.32 7.54 -6.03
C VAL A 87 16.28 8.53 -7.20
N VAL A 88 15.11 8.75 -7.80
CA VAL A 88 14.92 9.77 -8.84
C VAL A 88 15.29 11.16 -8.32
N ALA A 89 14.80 11.52 -7.13
CA ALA A 89 15.10 12.81 -6.52
C ALA A 89 16.59 12.96 -6.18
N GLU A 90 17.23 11.91 -5.66
CA GLU A 90 18.67 11.89 -5.36
C GLU A 90 19.53 12.05 -6.63
N ASN A 91 19.17 11.37 -7.73
CA ASN A 91 19.86 11.55 -9.01
C ASN A 91 19.67 12.96 -9.56
N LEU A 92 18.47 13.53 -9.50
CA LEU A 92 18.22 14.91 -9.93
C LEU A 92 19.04 15.92 -9.14
N GLU A 93 19.06 15.78 -7.81
CA GLU A 93 19.86 16.63 -6.93
C GLU A 93 21.36 16.50 -7.21
N SER A 94 21.83 15.30 -7.56
CA SER A 94 23.22 15.07 -7.92
C SER A 94 23.59 15.77 -9.23
N VAL A 95 22.69 15.77 -10.23
CA VAL A 95 22.86 16.57 -11.46
C VAL A 95 22.93 18.06 -11.13
N HIS A 96 22.03 18.55 -10.28
CA HIS A 96 22.01 19.95 -9.85
C HIS A 96 23.36 20.35 -9.22
N LYS A 97 23.83 19.61 -8.20
CA LYS A 97 25.13 19.87 -7.55
C LYS A 97 26.33 19.73 -8.48
N ALA A 98 26.29 18.79 -9.43
CA ALA A 98 27.35 18.65 -10.43
C ALA A 98 27.41 19.85 -11.38
N SER A 99 26.25 20.41 -11.75
CA SER A 99 26.18 21.62 -12.58
C SER A 99 26.80 22.84 -11.89
N GLU A 100 26.64 22.98 -10.57
CA GLU A 100 27.28 24.04 -9.77
C GLU A 100 28.80 23.93 -9.74
N ARG A 101 29.33 22.71 -9.94
CA ARG A 101 30.76 22.41 -9.92
C ARG A 101 31.38 22.30 -11.32
N ILE A 102 30.57 22.42 -12.38
CA ILE A 102 31.00 22.20 -13.77
C ILE A 102 31.58 20.77 -13.95
N ASP A 103 31.00 19.79 -13.26
CA ASP A 103 31.41 18.37 -13.34
C ASP A 103 30.62 17.64 -14.43
N GLN A 104 31.16 17.65 -15.65
CA GLN A 104 30.53 17.02 -16.83
C GLN A 104 30.28 15.52 -16.62
N GLN A 105 31.22 14.79 -16.03
CA GLN A 105 31.11 13.34 -15.87
C GLN A 105 29.96 12.98 -14.91
N ALA A 106 29.84 13.72 -13.81
CA ALA A 106 28.75 13.53 -12.87
C ALA A 106 27.39 13.93 -13.46
N ILE A 107 27.33 15.02 -14.24
CA ILE A 107 26.12 15.43 -14.98
C ILE A 107 25.66 14.29 -15.91
N ASP A 108 26.56 13.74 -16.72
CA ASP A 108 26.20 12.70 -17.69
C ASP A 108 25.74 11.42 -16.99
N SER A 109 26.44 11.02 -15.91
CA SER A 109 26.13 9.79 -15.18
C SER A 109 24.78 9.86 -14.45
N HIS A 110 24.59 10.86 -13.58
CA HIS A 110 23.35 10.99 -12.81
C HIS A 110 22.18 11.45 -13.68
N GLY A 111 22.44 12.28 -14.70
CA GLY A 111 21.43 12.72 -15.65
C GLY A 111 20.86 11.58 -16.46
N SER A 112 21.70 10.65 -16.93
CA SER A 112 21.24 9.46 -17.64
C SER A 112 20.34 8.58 -16.78
N GLN A 113 20.69 8.40 -15.49
CA GLN A 113 19.89 7.61 -14.55
C GLN A 113 18.54 8.29 -14.24
N TYR A 114 18.56 9.59 -13.96
CA TYR A 114 17.36 10.40 -13.74
C TYR A 114 16.41 10.32 -14.94
N ILE A 115 16.92 10.53 -16.15
CA ILE A 115 16.11 10.48 -17.39
C ILE A 115 15.57 9.07 -17.62
N ALA A 116 16.36 8.02 -17.43
CA ALA A 116 15.89 6.65 -17.61
C ALA A 116 14.73 6.29 -16.68
N GLN A 117 14.81 6.65 -15.40
CA GLN A 117 13.76 6.37 -14.42
C GLN A 117 12.52 7.26 -14.64
N THR A 118 12.70 8.56 -14.89
CA THR A 118 11.56 9.47 -15.13
C THR A 118 10.83 9.15 -16.42
N LYS A 119 11.53 8.65 -17.45
CA LYS A 119 10.88 8.19 -18.68
C LYS A 119 9.88 7.06 -18.41
N LEU A 120 10.16 6.15 -17.48
CA LEU A 120 9.17 5.13 -17.08
C LEU A 120 7.91 5.76 -16.47
N LEU A 121 8.03 6.89 -15.76
CA LEU A 121 6.93 7.58 -15.11
C LEU A 121 6.12 8.47 -16.07
N THR A 122 6.76 9.02 -17.09
CA THR A 122 6.13 10.00 -18.01
C THR A 122 5.63 9.38 -19.31
N ASP A 123 6.22 8.25 -19.72
CA ASP A 123 5.84 7.56 -20.94
C ASP A 123 4.84 6.43 -20.63
N ALA A 124 4.13 5.96 -21.65
CA ALA A 124 3.36 4.74 -21.53
C ALA A 124 4.31 3.55 -21.30
N VAL A 125 4.27 2.96 -20.11
CA VAL A 125 5.00 1.73 -19.81
C VAL A 125 4.42 0.59 -20.66
N LYS A 126 5.30 -0.18 -21.27
CA LYS A 126 4.92 -1.42 -21.94
C LYS A 126 5.02 -2.56 -20.92
N CYS A 127 3.91 -3.22 -20.72
CA CYS A 127 3.79 -4.40 -19.88
C CYS A 127 3.59 -5.58 -20.81
N ASP A 128 4.61 -6.43 -20.91
CA ASP A 128 4.60 -7.64 -21.73
C ASP A 128 3.81 -8.77 -21.04
#